data_AF-A0A528N611-F1
#
_entry.id   AF-A0A528N611-F1
#
_cell.length_a   1.000
_cell.length_b   1.000
_cell.length_c   1.000
_cell.angle_alpha   90.00
_cell.angle_beta   90.00
_cell.angle_gamma   90.00
#
_symmetry.space_group_name_H-M   'P 1'
#
loop_
_entity.id
_entity.type
_entity.pdbx_description
1 polymer ?
#
loop_
_entity_poly.entity_id
_entity_poly.type
_entity_poly.pdbx_seq_one_letter_code
_entity_poly.pdbx_strand_id
1 'polypeptide(L)'
;DFRASGYATFLARPVRGETLLRVLLTSSMPALTQPRPEKHGAPSARATGSRRRGLSVLIAEDNDINAMLARATLLKAGHRVKLVGNGKAAVEAITGTGHKYRFDVVLMDLHMPV
;
A
#
# COMPACT_ATOMS: atom_id res chain seq x y z
N ASP A 1 6.99 9.38 18.04
CA ASP A 1 5.62 8.83 18.12
C ASP A 1 5.00 8.48 16.77
N PHE A 2 5.45 7.42 16.10
CA PHE A 2 4.91 7.06 14.76
C PHE A 2 3.47 6.51 14.80
N ARG A 3 3.07 5.80 15.85
CA ARG A 3 1.69 5.29 15.97
C ARG A 3 0.66 6.40 16.21
N ALA A 4 1.03 7.47 16.91
CA ALA A 4 0.14 8.60 17.17
C ALA A 4 -0.16 9.41 15.89
N SER A 5 0.75 9.40 14.92
CA SER A 5 0.58 10.04 13.60
C SER A 5 -0.15 9.15 12.57
N GLY A 6 -0.72 8.01 12.99
CA GLY A 6 -1.52 7.15 12.13
C GLY A 6 -0.75 6.10 11.31
N TYR A 7 0.56 5.93 11.54
CA TYR A 7 1.31 4.84 10.90
C TYR A 7 0.99 3.49 11.55
N ALA A 8 0.58 2.50 10.75
CA ALA A 8 0.27 1.15 11.22
C ALA A 8 1.51 0.40 11.75
N THR A 9 2.70 0.68 11.19
CA THR A 9 3.97 0.03 11.54
C THR A 9 5.16 0.87 11.04
N PHE A 10 6.37 0.54 11.47
CA PHE A 10 7.60 1.20 11.04
C PHE A 10 8.75 0.19 10.91
N LEU A 11 9.75 0.52 10.09
CA LEU A 11 10.95 -0.29 9.88
C LEU A 11 12.20 0.54 10.15
N ALA A 12 13.14 -0.01 10.91
CA ALA A 12 14.43 0.60 11.15
C ALA A 12 15.34 0.48 9.92
N ARG A 13 16.16 1.51 9.66
CA ARG A 13 17.16 1.48 8.59
C ARG A 13 18.40 0.66 9.01
N PRO A 14 19.08 -0.03 8.06
CA PRO A 14 18.71 -0.23 6.66
C PRO A 14 17.56 -1.25 6.53
N VAL A 15 16.58 -0.95 5.66
CA VAL A 15 15.42 -1.82 5.46
C VAL A 15 15.84 -3.08 4.72
N ARG A 16 15.64 -4.24 5.33
CA ARG A 16 15.84 -5.55 4.68
C ARG A 16 14.58 -5.93 3.90
N GLY A 17 14.76 -6.37 2.65
CA GLY A 17 13.63 -6.73 1.76
C GLY A 17 12.70 -7.78 2.34
N GLU A 18 13.24 -8.78 3.05
CA GLU A 18 12.44 -9.81 3.72
C GLU A 18 11.54 -9.23 4.83
N THR A 19 12.08 -8.29 5.62
CA THR A 19 11.32 -7.61 6.67
C THR A 19 10.20 -6.76 6.07
N LEU A 20 10.46 -6.06 4.96
CA LEU A 20 9.45 -5.30 4.24
C LEU A 20 8.33 -6.21 3.71
N LEU A 21 8.68 -7.32 3.06
CA LEU A 21 7.71 -8.29 2.55
C LEU A 21 6.88 -8.91 3.67
N ARG A 22 7.51 -9.29 4.78
CA ARG A 22 6.79 -9.81 5.96
C ARG A 22 5.78 -8.80 6.47
N VAL A 23 6.17 -7.54 6.64
CA VAL A 23 5.26 -6.49 7.08
C VAL A 23 4.09 -6.31 6.09
N LEU A 24 4.36 -6.20 4.79
CA LEU A 24 3.31 -6.04 3.78
C LEU A 24 2.33 -7.24 3.73
N LEU A 25 2.85 -8.46 3.90
CA LEU A 25 2.04 -9.69 3.86
C LEU A 25 1.29 -9.97 5.17
N THR A 26 1.86 -9.61 6.32
CA THR A 26 1.24 -9.80 7.64
C THR A 26 0.25 -8.68 7.99
N SER A 27 0.46 -7.46 7.49
CA SER A 27 -0.47 -6.34 7.64
C SER A 27 -1.74 -6.47 6.77
N SER A 28 -1.89 -7.56 6.01
CA SER A 28 -3.16 -7.94 5.35
C SER A 28 -4.25 -8.41 6.33
N MET A 29 -4.09 -8.19 7.64
CA MET A 29 -5.11 -8.39 8.66
C MET A 29 -5.43 -7.05 9.33
N PRO A 30 -6.72 -6.70 9.53
CA PRO A 30 -7.11 -5.41 10.06
C PRO A 30 -6.76 -5.32 11.54
N ALA A 31 -5.67 -4.63 11.87
CA ALA A 31 -5.42 -4.15 13.23
C ALA A 31 -5.88 -2.69 13.35
N LEU A 32 -7.17 -2.46 13.16
CA LEU A 32 -7.88 -1.30 13.72
C LEU A 32 -9.07 -1.83 14.51
N THR A 33 -8.78 -2.54 15.59
CA THR A 33 -9.76 -2.79 16.66
C THR A 33 -9.18 -2.19 17.92
N GLN A 34 -9.51 -0.92 18.15
CA GLN A 34 -9.63 -0.44 19.53
C GLN A 34 -10.81 -1.20 20.16
N PRO A 35 -10.74 -1.62 21.43
CA PRO A 35 -11.87 -2.26 22.09
C PRO A 35 -12.90 -1.20 22.40
N ARG A 36 -14.00 -1.18 21.64
CA ARG A 36 -15.26 -0.61 22.10
C ARG A 36 -16.32 -1.71 21.98
N PRO A 37 -17.06 -2.03 23.05
CA PRO A 37 -18.13 -3.01 22.94
C PRO A 37 -19.20 -2.41 22.02
N GLU A 38 -19.85 -3.24 21.22
CA GLU A 38 -21.27 -3.20 20.81
C GLU A 38 -21.45 -4.06 19.53
N LYS A 39 -21.90 -5.29 19.80
CA LYS A 39 -22.51 -6.33 18.95
C LYS A 39 -22.81 -5.95 17.50
N HIS A 40 -22.18 -6.60 16.52
CA HIS A 40 -22.83 -7.02 15.26
C HIS A 40 -22.13 -8.29 14.72
N GLY A 41 -22.95 -9.25 14.30
CA GLY A 41 -22.60 -10.64 14.07
C GLY A 41 -21.57 -10.91 12.97
N ALA A 42 -20.88 -12.04 13.14
CA ALA A 42 -19.97 -12.64 12.18
C ALA A 42 -20.67 -12.91 10.81
N PRO A 43 -19.88 -13.06 9.74
CA PRO A 43 -19.47 -14.43 9.44
C PRO A 43 -17.97 -14.59 9.11
N SER A 44 -17.39 -15.54 9.84
CA SER A 44 -16.56 -16.67 9.42
C SER A 44 -15.47 -16.49 8.35
N ALA A 45 -14.27 -16.86 8.80
CA ALA A 45 -13.09 -17.20 8.02
C ALA A 45 -13.38 -18.10 6.81
N ARG A 46 -12.90 -17.67 5.63
CA ARG A 46 -12.50 -18.55 4.52
C ARG A 46 -11.35 -17.91 3.75
N ALA A 47 -10.13 -18.04 4.26
CA ALA A 47 -8.93 -17.94 3.43
C ALA A 47 -8.82 -19.21 2.58
N THR A 48 -9.73 -19.34 1.61
CA THR A 48 -9.65 -20.36 0.56
C THR A 48 -8.96 -19.74 -0.65
N GLY A 49 -7.97 -20.47 -1.18
CA GLY A 49 -6.96 -20.00 -2.14
C GLY A 49 -7.53 -19.25 -3.34
N SER A 50 -7.62 -17.92 -3.21
CA SER A 50 -7.89 -17.07 -4.36
C SER A 50 -6.61 -17.00 -5.18
N ARG A 51 -6.70 -17.39 -6.45
CA ARG A 51 -5.67 -17.13 -7.45
C ARG A 51 -5.36 -15.64 -7.37
N ARG A 52 -4.18 -15.27 -6.85
CA ARG A 52 -3.82 -13.89 -6.51
C ARG A 52 -4.06 -13.01 -7.75
N ARG A 53 -5.19 -12.29 -7.77
CA ARG A 53 -5.48 -11.34 -8.84
C ARG A 53 -4.45 -10.22 -8.74
N GLY A 54 -4.00 -9.73 -9.89
CA GLY A 54 -3.09 -8.59 -9.97
C GLY A 54 -3.68 -7.35 -9.31
N LEU A 55 -3.04 -6.90 -8.21
CA LEU A 55 -3.35 -5.63 -7.55
C LEU A 55 -3.18 -4.43 -8.48
N SER A 56 -3.98 -3.39 -8.26
CA SER A 56 -3.84 -2.05 -8.81
C SER A 56 -2.98 -1.21 -7.88
N VAL A 57 -1.77 -0.85 -8.28
CA VAL A 57 -0.77 -0.18 -7.45
C VAL A 57 -0.50 1.23 -7.97
N LEU A 58 -0.53 2.21 -7.07
CA LEU A 58 -0.03 3.56 -7.32
C LEU A 58 1.41 3.63 -6.79
N ILE A 59 2.35 4.08 -7.61
CA ILE A 59 3.71 4.42 -7.17
C ILE A 59 3.88 5.93 -7.27
N ALA A 60 4.38 6.54 -6.20
CA ALA A 60 4.80 7.93 -6.16
C ALA A 60 6.30 7.99 -5.86
N GLU A 61 7.08 8.41 -6.85
CA GLU A 61 8.54 8.40 -6.86
C GLU A 61 9.02 9.52 -7.79
N ASP A 62 9.94 10.37 -7.34
CA ASP A 62 10.45 11.53 -8.10
C ASP A 62 11.68 11.18 -8.95
N ASN A 63 12.32 10.05 -8.69
CA ASN A 63 13.43 9.53 -9.50
C ASN A 63 12.94 8.55 -10.58
N ASP A 64 13.08 8.94 -11.84
CA ASP A 64 12.64 8.15 -13.00
C ASP A 64 13.23 6.73 -13.04
N ILE A 65 14.48 6.55 -12.62
CA ILE A 65 15.15 5.24 -12.62
C ILE A 65 14.49 4.33 -11.57
N ASN A 66 14.27 4.84 -10.36
CA ASN A 66 13.59 4.10 -9.29
C ASN A 66 12.16 3.75 -9.69
N ALA A 67 11.43 4.71 -10.27
CA ALA A 67 10.06 4.53 -10.71
C ALA A 67 9.97 3.45 -11.80
N MET A 68 10.91 3.44 -12.75
CA MET A 68 11.01 2.42 -13.79
C MET A 68 11.26 1.03 -13.21
N LEU A 69 12.22 0.91 -12.27
CA LEU A 69 12.57 -0.37 -11.64
C LEU A 69 11.39 -0.94 -10.84
N ALA A 70 10.74 -0.10 -10.02
CA ALA A 70 9.58 -0.51 -9.23
C ALA A 70 8.40 -0.92 -10.13
N ARG A 71 8.12 -0.16 -11.19
CA ARG A 71 7.10 -0.50 -12.18
C ARG A 71 7.39 -1.83 -12.86
N ALA A 72 8.60 -2.04 -13.35
CA ALA A 72 8.98 -3.28 -14.03
C ALA A 72 8.83 -4.50 -13.11
N THR A 73 9.22 -4.36 -11.84
CA THR A 73 9.11 -5.41 -10.82
C THR A 73 7.65 -5.80 -10.57
N LEU A 74 6.77 -4.81 -10.39
CA LEU A 74 5.35 -5.06 -10.11
C LEU A 74 4.59 -5.59 -11.34
N LEU A 75 4.89 -5.10 -12.54
CA LEU A 75 4.30 -5.63 -13.78
C LEU A 75 4.70 -7.09 -13.99
N LYS A 76 5.97 -7.44 -13.74
CA LYS A 76 6.46 -8.83 -13.81
C LYS A 76 5.76 -9.74 -12.78
N ALA A 77 5.40 -9.19 -11.62
CA ALA A 77 4.61 -9.89 -10.61
C ALA A 77 3.09 -9.97 -10.94
N GLY A 78 2.64 -9.43 -12.08
CA GLY A 78 1.27 -9.50 -12.55
C GLY A 78 0.34 -8.38 -12.03
N HIS A 79 0.90 -7.30 -11.48
CA HIS A 79 0.15 -6.15 -10.99
C HIS A 79 -0.09 -5.10 -12.08
N ARG A 80 -1.11 -4.26 -11.90
CA ARG A 80 -1.34 -3.05 -12.70
C ARG A 80 -0.73 -1.87 -11.96
N VAL A 81 -0.02 -0.99 -12.67
CA VAL A 81 0.77 0.08 -12.02
C VAL A 81 0.45 1.43 -12.66
N LYS A 82 0.21 2.44 -11.83
CA LYS A 82 0.21 3.86 -12.22
C LYS A 82 1.37 4.56 -11.50
N LEU A 83 2.13 5.37 -12.24
CA LEU A 83 3.21 6.20 -11.70
C LEU A 83 2.74 7.65 -11.54
N VAL A 84 3.22 8.32 -10.50
CA VAL A 84 3.16 9.78 -10.31
C VAL A 84 4.51 10.27 -9.80
N GLY A 85 4.90 11.50 -10.16
CA GLY A 85 6.23 12.04 -9.86
C GLY A 85 6.35 12.81 -8.53
N ASN A 86 5.27 12.96 -7.77
CA ASN A 86 5.29 13.65 -6.47
C ASN A 86 4.12 13.24 -5.57
N GLY A 87 4.20 13.64 -4.30
CA GLY A 87 3.21 13.29 -3.27
C GLY A 87 1.85 13.95 -3.48
N LYS A 88 1.81 15.20 -3.98
CA LYS A 88 0.55 15.91 -4.25
C LYS A 88 -0.27 15.18 -5.32
N ALA A 89 0.36 14.81 -6.43
CA ALA A 89 -0.25 14.03 -7.50
C ALA A 89 -0.70 12.64 -7.01
N ALA A 90 0.00 12.05 -6.04
CA ALA A 90 -0.42 10.80 -5.40
C ALA A 90 -1.73 10.97 -4.64
N VAL A 91 -1.83 12.02 -3.81
CA VAL A 91 -3.06 12.33 -3.07
C VAL A 91 -4.20 12.64 -4.04
N GLU A 92 -3.99 13.49 -5.04
CA GLU A 92 -5.00 13.80 -6.07
C GLU A 92 -5.47 12.56 -6.83
N ALA A 93 -4.56 11.63 -7.14
CA ALA A 93 -4.91 10.38 -7.80
C ALA A 93 -5.80 9.47 -6.95
N ILE A 94 -5.73 9.57 -5.62
CA ILE A 94 -6.53 8.77 -4.67
C ILE A 94 -7.85 9.48 -4.32
N THR A 95 -7.82 10.80 -4.13
CA THR A 95 -8.96 11.60 -3.62
C THR A 95 -9.82 12.21 -4.72
N GLY A 96 -9.34 12.26 -5.97
CA GLY A 96 -10.05 12.84 -7.10
C GLY A 96 -11.49 12.33 -7.23
N THR A 97 -12.43 13.26 -7.28
CA THR A 97 -13.90 13.08 -7.18
C THR A 97 -14.54 12.22 -8.27
N GLY A 98 -13.79 11.84 -9.32
CA GLY A 98 -14.20 10.89 -10.35
C GLY A 98 -13.52 9.54 -10.18
N HIS A 99 -14.06 8.67 -9.32
CA HIS A 99 -13.53 7.34 -8.99
C HIS A 99 -13.45 6.35 -10.18
N LYS A 100 -12.60 6.59 -11.17
CA LYS A 100 -12.31 5.60 -12.23
C LYS A 100 -11.22 4.61 -11.84
N TYR A 101 -10.34 4.96 -10.90
CA TYR A 101 -9.23 4.10 -10.49
C TYR A 101 -9.22 3.94 -8.97
N ARG A 102 -9.59 2.75 -8.50
CA ARG A 102 -9.30 2.32 -7.13
C ARG A 102 -7.94 1.65 -7.12
N PHE A 103 -7.09 2.05 -6.20
CA PHE A 103 -5.80 1.41 -5.93
C PHE A 103 -5.94 0.50 -4.72
N ASP A 104 -5.39 -0.70 -4.81
CA ASP A 104 -5.33 -1.65 -3.71
C ASP A 104 -4.16 -1.32 -2.77
N VAL A 105 -3.08 -0.75 -3.31
CA VAL A 105 -1.86 -0.37 -2.57
C VAL A 105 -1.27 0.92 -3.15
N VAL A 106 -0.71 1.76 -2.28
CA VAL A 106 0.11 2.92 -2.63
C VAL A 106 1.53 2.68 -2.12
N LEU A 107 2.52 2.77 -3.00
CA LEU A 107 3.94 2.80 -2.67
C LEU A 107 4.44 4.22 -2.91
N MET A 108 4.83 4.93 -1.86
CA MET A 108 5.22 6.34 -1.96
C MET A 108 6.58 6.54 -1.32
N ASP A 109 7.52 7.14 -2.05
CA ASP A 109 8.77 7.59 -1.45
C ASP A 109 8.52 8.72 -0.44
N LEU A 110 9.24 8.69 0.66
CA LEU A 110 9.14 9.69 1.72
C LEU A 110 9.96 10.95 1.40
N HIS A 111 11.01 10.83 0.58
CA HIS A 111 11.87 11.95 0.21
C HIS A 111 11.52 12.55 -1.15
N MET A 112 10.26 12.92 -1.34
CA MET A 112 9.85 13.69 -2.51
C MET A 112 9.69 15.17 -2.17
N PRO A 113 10.05 16.09 -3.08
CA PRO A 113 9.56 17.46 -3.02
C PRO A 113 8.03 17.47 -3.20
N VAL A 114 7.36 18.40 -2.50
CA VAL A 114 5.89 18.54 -2.52
C VAL A 114 5.44 19.37 -3.72
#